data_AF-A0A7V9SQM9-F1
#
_entry.id   AF-A0A7V9SQM9-F1
#
_cell.length_a   1.000
_cell.length_b   1.000
_cell.length_c   1.000
_cell.angle_alpha   90.00
_cell.angle_beta   90.00
_cell.angle_gamma   90.00
#
_symmetry.space_group_name_H-M   'P 1'
#
loop_
_entity.id
_entity.type
_entity.pdbx_description
1 polymer ?
#
loop_
_entity_poly.entity_id
_entity_poly.type
_entity_poly.pdbx_seq_one_letter_code
_entity_poly.pdbx_strand_id
1 'polypeptide(L)' 'MSRPTRFEHNRFLGDKRSQVVYDLDAADLDAARVDALVAAQTYQTFGPDRLAEARNRGYKLWKGHSDRDPK' A
#
# COMPACT_ATOMS: atom_id res chain seq x y z
N MET A 1 0.39 9.71 9.02
CA MET A 1 0.81 10.57 7.88
C MET A 1 -0.44 10.98 7.11
N SER A 2 -0.42 12.12 6.40
CA SER A 2 -1.54 12.47 5.52
C SER A 2 -1.36 11.77 4.16
N ARG A 3 -2.44 11.22 3.60
CA ARG A 3 -2.41 10.47 2.34
C ARG A 3 -2.02 11.41 1.18
N PRO A 4 -1.18 11.00 0.22
CA PRO A 4 -0.86 11.87 -0.92
C PRO A 4 -2.14 12.17 -1.72
N THR A 5 -2.29 13.40 -2.21
CA THR A 5 -3.49 13.90 -2.91
C THR A 5 -3.90 13.04 -4.12
N ARG A 6 -2.95 12.32 -4.74
CA ARG A 6 -3.24 11.42 -5.86
C ARG A 6 -3.90 10.10 -5.46
N PHE A 7 -3.98 9.81 -4.16
CA PHE A 7 -4.48 8.55 -3.58
C PHE A 7 -5.58 8.79 -2.53
N GLU A 8 -6.29 9.92 -2.59
CA GLU A 8 -7.37 10.27 -1.66
C GLU A 8 -8.43 9.16 -1.52
N HIS A 9 -8.65 8.37 -2.58
CA HIS A 9 -9.60 7.25 -2.60
C HIS A 9 -8.94 5.86 -2.63
N ASN A 10 -7.63 5.77 -2.41
CA ASN A 10 -6.87 4.52 -2.48
C ASN A 10 -5.91 4.41 -1.29
N ARG A 11 -6.37 3.80 -0.20
CA ARG A 11 -5.57 3.47 0.99
C ARG A 11 -4.49 2.44 0.69
N PHE A 12 -4.74 1.46 -0.18
CA PHE A 12 -3.77 0.39 -0.45
C PHE A 12 -3.03 0.62 -1.77
N LEU A 13 -1.70 0.76 -1.67
CA LEU A 13 -0.82 0.95 -2.82
C LEU A 13 0.13 -0.24 -2.96
N GLY A 14 0.02 -0.97 -4.08
CA GLY A 14 0.83 -2.15 -4.35
C GLY A 14 2.05 -1.82 -5.20
N ASP A 15 3.22 -2.30 -4.81
CA ASP A 15 4.42 -2.36 -5.67
C ASP A 15 4.35 -3.59 -6.59
N LYS A 16 4.23 -3.32 -7.91
CA LYS A 16 4.11 -4.37 -8.93
C LYS A 16 5.35 -5.25 -9.04
N ARG A 17 6.53 -4.76 -8.63
CA ARG A 17 7.79 -5.50 -8.78
C ARG A 17 7.96 -6.57 -7.71
N SER A 18 7.52 -6.27 -6.49
CA SER A 18 7.75 -7.12 -5.31
C SER A 18 6.49 -7.81 -4.78
N GLN A 19 5.32 -7.48 -5.32
CA GLN A 19 4.02 -7.89 -4.78
C GLN A 19 3.88 -7.56 -3.29
N VAL A 20 4.36 -6.38 -2.90
CA VAL A 20 4.18 -5.81 -1.56
C VAL A 20 3.11 -4.74 -1.62
N VAL A 21 2.19 -4.73 -0.66
CA VAL A 21 1.18 -3.67 -0.50
C VAL A 21 1.47 -2.85 0.73
N TYR A 22 1.36 -1.53 0.58
CA TYR A 22 1.52 -0.53 1.63
C TYR A 22 0.15 0.02 2.00
N ASP A 23 -0.09 0.16 3.30
CA ASP A 23 -1.25 0.87 3.84
C ASP A 23 -0.89 2.34 4.04
N LEU A 24 -1.45 3.21 3.19
CA LEU A 24 -1.14 4.64 3.21
C LEU A 24 -1.68 5.36 4.46
N ASP A 25 -2.59 4.75 5.21
CA ASP A 25 -3.12 5.29 6.46
C ASP A 25 -2.36 4.82 7.70
N ALA A 26 -1.48 3.83 7.58
CA ALA A 26 -0.79 3.28 8.72
C ALA A 26 0.19 4.30 9.33
N ALA A 27 0.24 4.36 10.66
CA ALA A 27 1.06 5.32 11.39
C ALA A 27 2.57 5.07 11.23
N ASP A 28 2.94 3.84 10.91
CA ASP A 28 4.31 3.34 10.74
C ASP A 28 4.73 3.20 9.28
N LEU A 29 3.94 3.75 8.35
CA LEU A 29 4.27 3.78 6.94
C LEU A 29 5.61 4.47 6.71
N ASP A 30 6.51 3.80 6.01
CA ASP A 30 7.74 4.40 5.52
C ASP A 30 7.45 5.24 4.27
N ALA A 31 7.23 6.54 4.47
CA ALA A 31 6.87 7.49 3.40
C ALA A 31 7.90 7.52 2.27
N ALA A 32 9.20 7.37 2.57
CA ALA A 32 10.25 7.39 1.55
C ALA A 32 10.12 6.21 0.56
N ARG A 33 9.63 5.05 1.02
CA ARG A 33 9.35 3.91 0.13
C ARG A 33 8.18 4.20 -0.81
N VAL A 34 7.12 4.81 -0.28
CA VAL A 34 5.95 5.19 -1.08
C VAL A 34 6.33 6.26 -2.10
N ASP A 35 7.07 7.28 -1.71
CA ASP A 35 7.53 8.34 -2.62
C ASP A 35 8.40 7.78 -3.74
N ALA A 36 9.36 6.90 -3.41
CA ALA A 36 10.18 6.22 -4.40
C ALA A 36 9.36 5.35 -5.36
N LEU A 37 8.35 4.64 -4.85
CA LEU A 37 7.45 3.81 -5.64
C LEU A 37 6.59 4.67 -6.59
N VAL A 38 6.08 5.81 -6.12
CA VAL A 38 5.29 6.75 -6.91
C VAL A 38 6.16 7.40 -7.99
N ALA A 39 7.37 7.83 -7.65
CA ALA A 39 8.34 8.37 -8.60
C ALA A 39 8.72 7.36 -9.68
N ALA A 40 8.86 6.08 -9.32
CA ALA A 40 9.11 4.99 -10.26
C ALA A 40 7.89 4.62 -11.13
N GLN A 41 6.69 5.09 -10.79
CA GLN A 41 5.43 4.78 -11.46
C GLN A 41 5.12 3.27 -11.57
N THR A 42 5.74 2.45 -10.73
CA THR A 42 5.57 0.99 -10.72
C THR A 42 4.61 0.52 -9.65
N TYR A 43 3.51 1.25 -9.47
CA TYR A 43 2.46 0.91 -8.52
C TYR A 43 1.15 0.46 -9.19
N GLN A 44 0.26 -0.09 -8.38
CA GLN A 44 -1.16 -0.27 -8.68
C GLN A 44 -2.01 0.04 -7.45
N THR A 45 -3.24 0.47 -7.70
CA THR A 45 -4.30 0.52 -6.70
C THR A 45 -5.20 -0.71 -6.82
N PHE A 46 -6.09 -0.92 -5.86
CA PHE A 46 -6.98 -2.07 -5.80
C PHE A 46 -8.44 -1.61 -5.79
N GLY A 47 -9.30 -2.37 -6.46
CA GLY A 47 -10.74 -2.14 -6.52
C GLY A 47 -11.48 -3.44 -6.19
N PRO A 48 -12.19 -3.54 -5.05
CA PRO A 48 -12.36 -2.52 -4.01
C PRO A 48 -11.07 -2.21 -3.22
N ASP A 49 -10.99 -1.01 -2.63
CA ASP A 49 -9.83 -0.55 -1.82
C ASP A 49 -9.80 -1.21 -0.44
N ARG A 50 -9.47 -2.51 -0.42
CA ARG A 50 -9.37 -3.34 0.79
C ARG A 50 -8.13 -4.21 0.71
N LEU A 51 -7.49 -4.46 1.85
CA LEU A 51 -6.33 -5.35 1.94
C LEU A 51 -6.62 -6.76 1.40
N ALA A 52 -7.83 -7.27 1.61
CA ALA A 52 -8.26 -8.56 1.08
C ALA A 52 -8.15 -8.64 -0.45
N GLU A 53 -8.48 -7.57 -1.18
CA GLU A 53 -8.37 -7.53 -2.65
C GLU A 53 -6.91 -7.61 -3.09
N ALA A 54 -6.00 -6.91 -2.40
CA ALA A 54 -4.57 -7.01 -2.67
C ALA A 54 -4.04 -8.43 -2.44
N ARG A 55 -4.45 -9.08 -1.33
CA ARG A 55 -4.07 -10.47 -1.02
C ARG A 55 -4.60 -11.47 -2.03
N ASN A 56 -5.83 -11.31 -2.50
CA ASN A 56 -6.41 -12.16 -3.55
C ASN A 56 -5.60 -12.08 -4.87
N ARG A 57 -4.86 -10.98 -5.08
CA ARG A 57 -3.95 -10.79 -6.22
C ARG A 57 -2.49 -11.17 -5.93
N GLY A 58 -2.22 -11.84 -4.80
CA GLY A 58 -0.88 -12.31 -4.43
C GLY A 58 -0.03 -11.33 -3.62
N TYR A 59 -0.54 -10.13 -3.32
CA TYR A 59 0.22 -9.13 -2.59
C TYR A 59 0.32 -9.45 -1.10
N LYS A 60 1.47 -9.12 -0.51
CA LYS A 60 1.74 -9.26 0.94
C LYS A 60 1.84 -7.89 1.58
N LEU A 61 1.17 -7.70 2.71
CA LEU A 61 1.30 -6.47 3.50
C LEU A 61 2.78 -6.26 3.86
N TRP A 62 3.27 -5.03 3.72
CA TRP A 62 4.63 -4.69 4.05
C TRP A 62 4.96 -5.05 5.52
N LYS A 63 6.07 -5.76 5.72
CA LYS A 63 6.45 -6.33 7.02
C LYS A 63 6.74 -5.29 8.11
N GLY A 64 6.97 -4.03 7.72
CA GLY A 64 7.19 -2.91 8.63
C GLY A 64 5.92 -2.38 9.29
N HIS A 65 4.73 -2.78 8.79
CA HIS A 65 3.49 -2.51 9.49
C HIS A 65 3.40 -3.35 10.78
N SER A 66 3.14 -2.66 11.87
CA SER A 66 2.99 -3.12 13.25
C SER A 66 1.66 -3.82 13.46
N ASP A 67 0.62 -3.42 12.73
CA ASP A 67 -0.67 -4.10 12.71
C ASP A 67 -0.72 -5.14 11.59
N ARG A 68 -0.45 -6.40 11.94
CA ARG A 68 -0.61 -7.54 11.04
C ARG A 68 -2.02 -8.09 11.19
N ASP A 69 -2.98 -7.40 10.58
CA ASP A 69 -4.34 -7.91 10.35
C ASP A 69 -5.18 -8.11 11.63
N PRO A 70 -6.10 -7.18 11.98
CA PRO A 70 -7.17 -7.53 12.89
C PRO A 70 -8.10 -8.46 12.11
N LYS A 71 -8.16 -9.72 12.57
CA LYS A 71 -9.08 -10.75 12.07
C LYS A 71 -10.52 -10.24 11.89
#